data_AF-A0A094YUS2-F1
#
_entry.id   AF-A0A094YUS2-F1
#
_cell.length_a   1.000
_cell.length_b   1.000
_cell.length_c   1.000
_cell.angle_alpha   90.00
_cell.angle_beta   90.00
_cell.angle_gamma   90.00
#
_symmetry.space_group_name_H-M   'P 1'
#
loop_
_entity.id
_entity.type
_entity.pdbx_description
1 polymer ?
#
loop_
_entity_poly.entity_id
_entity_poly.type
_entity_poly.pdbx_seq_one_letter_code
_entity_poly.pdbx_strand_id
1 'polypeptide(L)' 'MPWTAEDAIRHTHKATTETLQSLWAKVANECLDRTGDEGRAVREANAVVARTAAHHPQT' A
#
# COMPACT_ATOMS: atom_id res chain seq x y z
N MET A 1 13.42 -6.63 -3.17
CA MET A 1 12.84 -6.50 -4.53
C MET A 1 11.70 -5.50 -4.46
N PRO A 2 11.35 -4.79 -5.56
CA PRO A 2 10.16 -3.93 -5.56
C PRO A 2 8.93 -4.78 -5.24
N TRP A 3 8.08 -4.28 -4.35
CA TRP A 3 6.85 -4.98 -3.95
C TRP A 3 5.83 -4.99 -5.07
N THR A 4 5.07 -6.08 -5.14
CA THR A 4 3.94 -6.27 -6.05
C THR A 4 2.62 -5.92 -5.38
N ALA A 5 1.54 -5.83 -6.16
CA ALA A 5 0.20 -5.63 -5.63
C ALA A 5 -0.20 -6.76 -4.66
N GLU A 6 0.17 -8.01 -4.97
CA GLU A 6 -0.13 -9.17 -4.12
C GLU A 6 0.57 -9.11 -2.76
N ASP A 7 1.72 -8.45 -2.64
CA ASP A 7 2.40 -8.29 -1.35
C ASP A 7 1.56 -7.45 -0.36
N ALA A 8 0.70 -6.56 -0.85
CA ALA A 8 -0.12 -5.69 -0.02
C ALA A 8 -0.99 -6.46 0.97
N ILE A 9 -1.52 -7.63 0.59
CA ILE A 9 -2.42 -8.43 1.46
C ILE A 9 -1.70 -8.99 2.69
N ARG A 10 -0.36 -9.12 2.64
CA ARG A 10 0.46 -9.56 3.77
C ARG A 10 0.77 -8.43 4.75
N HIS A 11 0.63 -7.18 4.30
CA HIS A 11 0.98 -5.99 5.07
C HIS A 11 -0.23 -5.19 5.55
N THR A 12 -1.38 -5.34 4.90
CA THR A 12 -2.62 -4.68 5.33
C THR A 12 -3.87 -5.43 4.87
N HIS A 13 -4.81 -5.62 5.80
CA HIS A 13 -6.12 -6.19 5.50
C HIS A 13 -7.07 -5.18 4.82
N LYS A 14 -6.62 -3.93 4.62
CA LYS A 14 -7.41 -2.87 3.97
C LYS A 14 -7.26 -2.87 2.45
N ALA A 15 -6.27 -3.57 1.89
CA ALA A 15 -6.07 -3.70 0.46
C ALA A 15 -6.98 -4.80 -0.13
N THR A 16 -8.30 -4.64 0.02
CA THR A 16 -9.30 -5.67 -0.33
C THR A 16 -9.60 -5.78 -1.82
N THR A 17 -9.12 -4.85 -2.65
CA THR A 17 -9.32 -4.85 -4.11
C THR A 17 -8.01 -4.65 -4.85
N GLU A 18 -7.96 -5.09 -6.11
CA GLU A 18 -6.78 -4.94 -6.97
C GLU A 18 -6.34 -3.48 -7.09
N THR A 19 -7.27 -2.53 -7.11
CA THR A 19 -6.98 -1.10 -7.11
C THR A 19 -6.25 -0.65 -5.84
N LEU A 20 -6.70 -1.10 -4.67
CA LEU A 20 -6.07 -0.75 -3.39
C LEU A 20 -4.72 -1.44 -3.22
N GLN A 21 -4.59 -2.67 -3.69
CA GLN A 21 -3.32 -3.41 -3.74
C GLN A 21 -2.29 -2.74 -4.64
N SER A 22 -2.72 -2.33 -5.84
CA SER A 22 -1.88 -1.60 -6.79
C SER A 22 -1.45 -0.23 -6.23
N LEU A 23 -2.38 0.47 -5.55
CA LEU A 23 -2.08 1.72 -4.86
C LEU A 23 -1.04 1.51 -3.74
N TRP A 24 -1.18 0.44 -2.96
CA TRP A 24 -0.23 0.09 -1.92
C TRP A 24 1.18 -0.10 -2.49
N ALA A 25 1.32 -0.96 -3.51
CA ALA A 25 2.61 -1.28 -4.11
C ALA A 25 3.28 -0.05 -4.72
N LYS A 26 2.51 0.81 -5.39
CA LYS A 26 3.00 2.08 -5.92
C LYS A 26 3.61 2.96 -4.82
N VAL A 27 2.86 3.24 -3.76
CA VAL A 27 3.31 4.11 -2.67
C VAL A 27 4.51 3.50 -1.92
N ALA A 28 4.48 2.20 -1.68
CA ALA A 28 5.56 1.50 -0.98
C ALA A 28 6.87 1.59 -1.78
N ASN A 29 6.82 1.29 -3.08
CA ASN A 29 7.99 1.36 -3.96
C ASN A 29 8.50 2.80 -4.13
N GLU A 30 7.62 3.79 -4.31
CA GLU A 30 8.02 5.22 -4.38
C GLU A 30 8.69 5.69 -3.08
N CYS A 31 8.17 5.27 -1.93
CA CYS A 31 8.78 5.63 -0.64
C CYS A 31 10.12 4.93 -0.44
N LEU A 32 10.22 3.66 -0.81
CA LEU A 32 11.46 2.89 -0.70
C LEU A 32 12.56 3.47 -1.61
N ASP A 33 12.23 3.82 -2.86
CA ASP A 33 13.16 4.44 -3.80
C ASP A 33 13.69 5.78 -3.28
N ARG A 34 12.80 6.60 -2.70
CA ARG A 34 13.16 7.92 -2.15
C ARG A 34 13.99 7.85 -0.87
N THR A 35 13.77 6.86 -0.02
CA THR A 35 14.26 6.87 1.38
C THR A 35 15.17 5.72 1.76
N GLY A 36 15.11 4.59 1.04
CA GLY A 36 15.75 3.34 1.42
C GLY A 36 15.20 2.69 2.70
N ASP A 37 14.14 3.22 3.31
CA ASP A 37 13.56 2.72 4.56
C ASP A 37 12.31 1.87 4.30
N GLU A 38 12.48 0.55 4.38
CA GLU A 38 11.40 -0.42 4.18
C GLU A 38 10.27 -0.25 5.19
N GLY A 39 10.60 -0.04 6.47
CA GLY A 39 9.62 0.12 7.54
C GLY A 39 8.78 1.38 7.37
N ARG A 40 9.37 2.46 6.86
CA ARG A 40 8.64 3.68 6.48
C ARG A 40 7.75 3.43 5.27
N ALA A 41 8.25 2.77 4.24
CA ALA A 41 7.48 2.49 3.02
C ALA A 41 6.20 1.71 3.30
N VAL A 42 6.27 0.65 4.12
CA VAL A 42 5.09 -0.14 4.53
C VAL A 42 4.09 0.72 5.31
N ARG A 43 4.56 1.55 6.25
CA ARG A 43 3.68 2.43 7.05
C ARG A 43 2.98 3.49 6.19
N GLU A 44 3.70 4.11 5.25
CA GLU A 44 3.16 5.12 4.34
C GLU A 44 2.11 4.50 3.40
N ALA A 45 2.41 3.36 2.80
CA ALA A 45 1.48 2.63 1.94
C ALA A 45 0.22 2.17 2.68
N ASN A 46 0.36 1.63 3.90
CA ASN A 46 -0.77 1.24 4.74
C ASN A 46 -1.69 2.42 5.08
N ALA A 47 -1.11 3.58 5.41
CA ALA A 47 -1.87 4.78 5.74
C ALA A 47 -2.65 5.31 4.53
N VAL A 48 -2.04 5.32 3.34
CA VAL A 48 -2.71 5.74 2.10
C VAL A 48 -3.89 4.82 1.77
N VAL A 49 -3.67 3.50 1.77
CA VAL A 49 -4.75 2.53 1.50
C VAL A 49 -5.88 2.65 2.49
N ALA A 50 -5.59 2.76 3.79
CA ALA A 50 -6.62 2.89 4.82
C ALA A 50 -7.48 4.14 4.60
N ARG A 51 -6.87 5.28 4.24
CA ARG A 51 -7.59 6.51 3.92
C ARG A 51 -8.44 6.35 2.65
N THR A 52 -7.90 5.79 1.59
CA THR A 52 -8.63 5.58 0.33
C THR A 52 -9.82 4.65 0.53
N ALA A 53 -9.64 3.55 1.27
CA ALA A 53 -10.72 2.62 1.60
C ALA A 53 -11.82 3.27 2.45
N ALA A 54 -11.47 4.21 3.33
CA ALA A 54 -12.45 4.95 4.13
C ALA A 54 -13.26 5.95 3.30
N HIS A 55 -12.66 6.58 2.28
CA HIS A 55 -13.36 7.53 1.40
C HIS A 55 -14.18 6.84 0.30
N HIS A 56 -13.81 5.62 -0.08
CA HIS A 56 -14.52 4.80 -1.05
C HIS A 56 -14.94 3.48 -0.39
N PRO A 57 -15.94 3.51 0.52
CA PRO A 57 -16.47 2.29 1.07
C PRO A 57 -17.05 1.47 -0.09
N GLN A 58 -16.44 0.32 -0.36
CA GLN A 58 -16.94 -0.66 -1.32
C GLN A 58 -18.32 -1.09 -0.81
N THR A 59 -19.39 -0.70 -1.51
CA THR A 59 -20.79 -1.11 -1.24
C THR A 59 -21.03 -2.54 -1.69
#